data_AF-A0A354BIE4-F1
#
_entry.id   AF-A0A354BIE4-F1
#
_cell.length_a   1.000
_cell.length_b   1.000
_cell.length_c   1.000
_cell.angle_alpha   90.00
_cell.angle_beta   90.00
_cell.angle_gamma   90.00
#
_symmetry.space_group_name_H-M   'P 1'
#
loop_
_entity.id
_entity.type
_entity.pdbx_description
1 polymer ?
#
loop_
_entity_poly.entity_id
_entity_poly.type
_entity_poly.pdbx_seq_one_letter_code
_entity_poly.pdbx_strand_id
1 'polypeptide(L)'
;TIYDERPAACRELLVTSPADRCEDLLANPVDTISAPLRISTVLGLLWQDLTNTSTRLIPLPLALDWAEGHAGSTDRMWKGTQLFDQTLDKVWRFLSQSFSDDGRAAGG
;
A
#
# COMPACT_ATOMS: atom_id res chain seq x y z
N THR A 1 -16.93 -13.59 -15.84
CA THR A 1 -15.48 -13.28 -15.80
C THR A 1 -15.11 -12.89 -14.38
N ILE A 2 -13.82 -12.85 -14.01
CA ILE A 2 -13.39 -12.38 -12.67
C ILE A 2 -13.83 -10.94 -12.36
N TYR A 3 -14.20 -10.15 -13.38
CA TYR A 3 -14.70 -8.79 -13.22
C TYR A 3 -16.13 -8.73 -12.70
N ASP A 4 -16.94 -9.75 -12.99
CA ASP A 4 -18.32 -9.85 -12.49
C ASP A 4 -18.33 -10.31 -11.02
N GLU A 5 -17.40 -11.21 -10.67
CA GLU A 5 -17.27 -11.74 -9.30
C GLU A 5 -16.49 -10.81 -8.36
N ARG A 6 -15.58 -10.01 -8.92
CA ARG A 6 -14.77 -9.03 -8.19
C ARG A 6 -14.62 -7.77 -9.04
N PRO A 7 -15.60 -6.85 -9.00
CA PRO A 7 -15.48 -5.53 -9.59
C PRO A 7 -14.26 -4.77 -9.05
N ALA A 8 -13.79 -3.75 -9.79
CA ALA A 8 -12.62 -2.96 -9.41
C ALA A 8 -12.71 -2.42 -7.98
N ALA A 9 -13.87 -1.86 -7.59
CA ALA A 9 -14.10 -1.35 -6.24
C ALA A 9 -13.91 -2.43 -5.16
N CYS A 10 -14.40 -3.65 -5.37
CA CYS A 10 -14.18 -4.76 -4.42
C CYS A 10 -12.70 -5.16 -4.31
N ARG A 11 -11.93 -5.04 -5.40
CA ARG A 11 -10.49 -5.38 -5.40
C ARG A 11 -9.68 -4.34 -4.65
N GLU A 12 -9.99 -3.06 -4.85
CA GLU A 12 -9.33 -1.95 -4.16
C GLU A 12 -9.61 -1.95 -2.65
N LEU A 13 -10.82 -2.34 -2.24
CA LEU A 13 -11.23 -2.34 -0.83
C LEU A 13 -10.98 -3.67 -0.10
N LEU A 14 -10.56 -4.72 -0.81
CA LEU A 14 -10.29 -6.05 -0.27
C LEU A 14 -11.42 -6.56 0.65
N VAL A 15 -12.59 -6.80 0.08
CA VAL A 15 -13.81 -7.12 0.86
C VAL A 15 -14.12 -8.62 0.91
N THR A 16 -14.85 -9.04 1.95
CA THR A 16 -15.49 -10.37 2.07
C THR A 16 -17.00 -10.35 1.81
N SER A 17 -17.61 -9.16 1.79
CA SER A 17 -19.02 -8.99 1.42
C SER A 17 -19.26 -9.34 -0.05
N PRO A 18 -20.52 -9.65 -0.44
CA PRO A 18 -20.85 -9.93 -1.83
C PRO A 18 -20.57 -8.75 -2.78
N ALA A 19 -20.32 -9.06 -4.06
CA ALA A 19 -19.80 -8.11 -5.04
C ALA A 19 -20.75 -6.96 -5.39
N ASP A 20 -22.05 -7.21 -5.33
CA ASP A 20 -23.14 -6.23 -5.55
C ASP A 20 -23.04 -5.03 -4.61
N ARG A 21 -22.57 -5.23 -3.38
CA ARG A 21 -22.37 -4.12 -2.43
C ARG A 21 -21.28 -3.13 -2.86
N CYS A 22 -20.36 -3.53 -3.72
CA CYS A 22 -19.31 -2.63 -4.20
C CYS A 22 -19.78 -1.68 -5.32
N GLU A 23 -21.00 -1.82 -5.83
CA GLU A 23 -21.53 -0.95 -6.89
C GLU A 23 -21.93 0.44 -6.35
N ASP A 24 -22.41 0.50 -5.11
CA ASP A 24 -22.73 1.75 -4.40
C ASP A 24 -22.29 1.65 -2.95
N LEU A 25 -21.07 2.13 -2.68
CA LEU A 25 -20.44 2.10 -1.36
C LEU A 25 -21.07 3.11 -0.37
N LEU A 26 -21.86 4.07 -0.85
CA LEU A 26 -22.55 5.02 0.01
C LEU A 26 -23.85 4.42 0.55
N ALA A 27 -24.56 3.66 -0.28
CA ALA A 27 -25.78 2.96 0.10
C ALA A 27 -25.51 1.61 0.78
N ASN A 28 -24.44 0.91 0.39
CA ASN A 28 -24.18 -0.46 0.81
C ASN A 28 -22.84 -0.57 1.56
N PRO A 29 -22.88 -0.79 2.90
CA PRO A 29 -21.66 -1.03 3.65
C PRO A 29 -21.00 -2.35 3.24
N VAL A 30 -19.68 -2.31 3.10
CA VAL A 30 -18.85 -3.47 2.74
C VAL A 30 -18.03 -3.95 3.93
N ASP A 31 -17.83 -5.27 3.99
CA ASP A 31 -17.01 -5.89 5.02
C ASP A 31 -15.56 -5.95 4.54
N THR A 32 -14.74 -4.98 4.93
CA THR A 32 -13.33 -4.89 4.52
C THR A 32 -12.44 -5.81 5.34
N ILE A 33 -11.45 -6.43 4.70
CA ILE A 33 -10.36 -7.11 5.40
C ILE A 33 -9.36 -6.06 5.88
N SER A 34 -9.16 -5.98 7.19
CA SER A 34 -8.12 -5.12 7.76
C SER A 34 -6.74 -5.63 7.34
N ALA A 35 -5.96 -4.76 6.70
CA ALA A 35 -4.55 -5.01 6.42
C ALA A 35 -3.72 -4.41 7.57
N PRO A 36 -3.07 -5.22 8.42
CA PRO A 36 -2.28 -4.71 9.55
C PRO A 36 -1.08 -3.88 9.08
N LEU A 37 -0.68 -4.05 7.82
CA LEU A 37 0.37 -3.28 7.19
C LEU A 37 0.10 -3.08 5.71
N ARG A 38 0.26 -1.85 5.23
CA ARG A 38 0.29 -1.53 3.79
C ARG A 38 1.73 -1.48 3.31
N ILE A 39 2.19 -2.54 2.62
CA ILE A 39 3.58 -2.62 2.11
C ILE A 39 3.92 -1.47 1.17
N SER A 40 2.96 -0.95 0.39
CA SER A 40 3.15 0.23 -0.44
C SER A 40 3.62 1.46 0.35
N THR A 41 3.09 1.67 1.56
CA THR A 41 3.53 2.75 2.46
C THR A 41 4.98 2.53 2.93
N VAL A 42 5.33 1.31 3.28
CA VAL A 42 6.71 0.94 3.68
C VAL A 42 7.68 1.23 2.55
N LEU A 43 7.35 0.80 1.32
CA LEU A 43 8.18 1.00 0.14
C LEU A 43 8.31 2.49 -0.23
N GLY A 44 7.23 3.27 -0.12
CA GLY A 44 7.27 4.72 -0.34
C GLY A 44 8.23 5.42 0.63
N LEU A 45 8.16 5.07 1.92
CA LEU A 45 9.06 5.62 2.94
C LEU A 45 10.50 5.12 2.81
N LEU A 46 10.71 3.91 2.29
CA LEU A 46 12.05 3.44 1.95
C LEU A 46 12.61 4.25 0.77
N TRP A 47 11.82 4.43 -0.27
CA TRP A 47 12.21 5.21 -1.44
C TRP A 47 12.58 6.65 -1.08
N GLN A 48 11.79 7.27 -0.19
CA GLN A 48 12.08 8.60 0.34
C GLN A 48 13.47 8.67 0.99
N ASP A 49 13.82 7.72 1.85
CA ASP A 49 15.12 7.69 2.51
C ASP A 49 16.28 7.42 1.53
N LEU A 50 16.08 6.48 0.61
CA LEU A 50 17.10 6.11 -0.39
C LEU A 50 17.39 7.23 -1.40
N THR A 51 16.38 8.02 -1.72
CA THR A 51 16.49 9.07 -2.74
C THR A 51 16.62 10.48 -2.18
N ASN A 52 16.38 10.65 -0.88
CA ASN A 52 16.21 11.94 -0.22
C ASN A 52 15.14 12.81 -0.91
N THR A 53 14.02 12.19 -1.29
CA THR A 53 12.87 12.85 -1.93
C THR A 53 11.58 12.57 -1.19
N SER A 54 10.53 13.35 -1.41
CA SER A 54 9.21 13.02 -0.86
C SER A 54 8.59 11.81 -1.56
N THR A 55 7.82 11.02 -0.79
CA THR A 55 6.97 9.98 -1.37
C THR A 55 5.95 10.62 -2.31
N ARG A 56 5.85 10.12 -3.56
CA ARG A 56 4.88 10.60 -4.55
C ARG A 56 3.94 9.48 -4.95
N LEU A 57 2.66 9.82 -5.07
CA LEU A 57 1.67 8.96 -5.72
C LEU A 57 1.63 9.34 -7.21
N ILE A 58 1.96 8.38 -8.06
CA ILE A 58 1.82 8.51 -9.51
C ILE A 58 0.54 7.79 -9.92
N PRO A 59 -0.45 8.46 -10.53
CA PRO A 59 -1.63 7.80 -11.06
C PRO A 59 -1.22 6.72 -12.07
N LEU A 60 -1.78 5.51 -11.94
CA LEU A 60 -1.41 4.37 -12.79
C LEU A 60 -1.45 4.68 -14.30
N PRO A 61 -2.44 5.42 -14.84
CA PRO A 61 -2.46 5.78 -16.25
C PRO A 61 -1.26 6.62 -16.71
N LEU A 62 -0.61 7.35 -15.79
CA LEU A 62 0.55 8.21 -16.06
C LEU A 62 1.88 7.53 -15.70
N ALA A 63 1.86 6.28 -15.22
CA ALA A 63 3.05 5.63 -14.68
C ALA A 63 4.17 5.46 -15.71
N LEU A 64 3.81 5.13 -16.96
CA LEU A 64 4.78 4.92 -18.04
C LEU A 64 5.38 6.25 -18.50
N ASP A 65 4.55 7.25 -18.81
CA ASP A 65 5.01 8.60 -19.19
C ASP A 65 5.91 9.20 -18.11
N TRP A 66 5.54 9.01 -16.84
CA TRP A 66 6.36 9.43 -15.71
C TRP A 66 7.72 8.71 -15.70
N ALA A 67 7.73 7.39 -15.87
CA ALA A 67 8.96 6.58 -15.86
C ALA A 67 9.91 6.98 -17.00
N GLU A 68 9.40 7.23 -18.20
CA GLU A 68 10.18 7.69 -19.35
C GLU A 68 10.82 9.06 -19.07
N GLY A 69 10.04 10.01 -18.55
CA GLY A 69 10.54 11.34 -18.18
C GLY A 69 11.52 11.36 -16.99
N HIS A 70 11.60 10.27 -16.23
CA HIS A 70 12.43 10.15 -15.04
C HIS A 70 13.46 9.01 -15.12
N ALA A 71 13.79 8.52 -16.33
CA ALA A 71 14.68 7.37 -16.52
C ALA A 71 16.06 7.52 -15.84
N GLY A 72 16.59 8.74 -15.75
CA GLY A 72 17.85 9.01 -15.05
C GLY A 72 17.79 8.87 -13.52
N SER A 73 16.59 8.84 -12.93
CA SER A 73 16.42 8.60 -11.48
C SER A 73 16.55 7.12 -11.10
N THR A 74 16.40 6.21 -12.07
CA THR A 74 16.43 4.76 -11.88
C THR A 74 17.83 4.16 -12.03
N ASP A 75 18.84 4.96 -12.36
CA ASP A 75 20.22 4.50 -12.58
C ASP A 75 20.98 4.24 -11.25
N ARG A 76 20.31 4.48 -10.12
CA ARG A 76 20.88 4.26 -8.79
C ARG A 76 20.82 2.78 -8.43
N MET A 77 21.97 2.22 -8.09
CA MET A 77 22.11 0.86 -7.59
C MET A 77 22.38 0.89 -6.08
N TRP A 78 21.73 0.00 -5.35
CA TRP A 78 21.97 -0.23 -3.92
C TRP A 78 22.36 -1.68 -3.68
N LYS A 79 23.03 -1.94 -2.56
CA LYS A 79 23.29 -3.32 -2.13
C LYS A 79 21.97 -3.98 -1.75
N GLY A 80 21.68 -5.15 -2.32
CA GLY A 80 20.41 -5.85 -2.06
C GLY A 80 20.16 -6.15 -0.59
N THR A 81 21.20 -6.57 0.14
CA THR A 81 21.11 -6.81 1.59
C THR A 81 20.76 -5.54 2.36
N GLN A 82 21.37 -4.41 1.99
CA GLN A 82 21.05 -3.12 2.60
C GLN A 82 19.59 -2.71 2.37
N LEU A 83 19.06 -2.90 1.15
CA LEU A 83 17.65 -2.62 0.85
C LEU A 83 16.72 -3.50 1.69
N PHE A 84 17.06 -4.79 1.81
CA PHE A 84 16.27 -5.75 2.57
C PHE A 84 16.24 -5.39 4.05
N ASP A 85 17.41 -5.15 4.66
CA ASP A 85 17.52 -4.78 6.07
C ASP A 85 16.72 -3.50 6.37
N GLN A 86 16.90 -2.45 5.55
CA GLN A 86 16.16 -1.19 5.70
C GLN A 86 14.65 -1.35 5.49
N THR A 87 14.23 -2.29 4.66
CA THR A 87 12.81 -2.62 4.48
C THR A 87 12.26 -3.28 5.74
N LEU A 88 12.96 -4.30 6.26
CA LEU A 88 12.54 -5.01 7.47
C LEU A 88 12.46 -4.08 8.69
N ASP A 89 13.43 -3.19 8.86
CA ASP A 89 13.42 -2.18 9.93
C ASP A 89 12.16 -1.30 9.88
N LYS A 90 11.77 -0.88 8.67
CA LYS A 90 10.55 -0.08 8.48
C LYS A 90 9.28 -0.90 8.74
N VAL A 91 9.22 -2.13 8.24
CA VAL A 91 8.11 -3.06 8.51
C VAL A 91 7.93 -3.23 10.02
N TRP A 92 9.02 -3.53 10.72
CA TRP A 92 9.01 -3.71 12.17
C TRP A 92 8.49 -2.47 12.90
N ARG A 93 8.94 -1.27 12.52
CA ARG A 93 8.47 -0.01 13.10
C ARG A 93 6.95 0.14 13.00
N PHE A 94 6.35 -0.18 11.86
CA PHE A 94 4.89 -0.10 11.69
C PHE A 94 4.16 -1.18 12.48
N LEU A 95 4.61 -2.43 12.41
CA LEU A 95 3.98 -3.52 13.15
C LEU A 95 3.97 -3.26 14.66
N SER A 96 5.08 -2.75 15.22
CA SER A 96 5.18 -2.40 16.65
C SER A 96 4.19 -1.32 17.08
N GLN A 97 3.82 -0.39 16.19
CA GLN A 97 2.82 0.65 16.45
C GLN A 97 1.41 0.06 16.39
N SER A 98 1.10 -0.73 15.36
CA SER A 98 -0.22 -1.37 15.21
C SER A 98 -0.56 -2.28 16.41
N PHE A 99 0.38 -3.12 16.86
CA PHE A 99 0.17 -3.94 18.05
C PHE A 99 -0.03 -3.14 19.33
N SER A 100 0.57 -1.95 19.43
CA SER A 100 0.40 -1.06 20.59
C SER A 100 -0.98 -0.38 20.60
N ASP A 101 -1.52 -0.05 19.43
CA ASP A 101 -2.84 0.59 19.28
C ASP A 101 -3.98 -0.42 19.45
N ASP A 102 -3.83 -1.65 18.96
CA ASP A 102 -4.80 -2.75 19.20
C ASP A 102 -4.90 -3.10 20.69
N GLY A 103 -3.77 -3.07 21.42
CA GLY A 103 -3.73 -3.26 22.88
C GLY A 103 -4.42 -2.14 23.66
N ARG A 104 -4.53 -0.92 23.12
CA ARG A 104 -5.30 0.18 23.70
C ARG A 104 -6.78 0.08 23.39
N ALA A 105 -7.16 -0.38 22.19
CA ALA A 105 -8.55 -0.55 21.79
C ALA A 105 -9.25 -1.72 22.53
N ALA A 106 -8.50 -2.77 22.90
CA ALA A 106 -9.03 -3.93 23.63
C ALA A 106 -9.15 -3.73 25.16
N GLY A 107 -8.66 -2.61 25.70
CA GLY A 107 -8.64 -2.31 27.14
C GLY A 107 -9.64 -1.24 27.60
N GLY A 108 -10.60 -0.85 26.76
CA GLY A 108 -11.63 0.17 27.02
C GLY A 108 -13.03 -0.40 27.17
#